data_AF-A0AAU9RPN9-F1
#
_entry.id   AF-A0AAU9RPN9-F1
#
_cell.length_a   1.000
_cell.length_b   1.000
_cell.length_c   1.000
_cell.angle_alpha   90.00
_cell.angle_beta   90.00
_cell.angle_gamma   90.00
#
_symmetry.space_group_name_H-M   'P 1'
#
loop_
_entity.id
_entity.type
_entity.pdbx_description
1 polymer ?
#
loop_
_entity_poly.entity_id
_entity_poly.type
_entity_poly.pdbx_seq_one_letter_code
_entity_poly.pdbx_strand_id
1 'polypeptide(L)'
;MSLPIFRFDFIEFDVQVTRDGCPVIFHDNFMFTQEQGVIIDKRVTEMVLLEFLSYGPQKNCSNVKPMFRKTKDGRIFEWKVAKDNHLCTLKDAFVKVKHSVGFNIELKFDDNIVYGDEELRQTLNNILKVVDEHAKSRPIIFSSFQPDAARIMRNMQRSYPVFFLTNGGCEIYKDVRRNSLDEAIKICKEGGLQGIVSEVKAILRSPNAIIRVKDLNLSILSYGQLNNVVEVVYLQYLMGVEGVIVDMVKEISEAIANIEVGNEEEDKEEDERKCLIMFGEERKKVKISKDEIAFLTKFVPKLL
;
A
#
# COMPACT_ATOMS: atom_id res chain seq x y z
N MET A 1 9.91 23.41 -22.10
CA MET A 1 10.63 22.34 -21.38
C MET A 1 9.60 21.53 -20.60
N SER A 2 9.26 20.34 -21.08
CA SER A 2 8.41 19.40 -20.35
C SER A 2 9.24 18.73 -19.27
N LEU A 3 8.82 18.87 -18.00
CA LEU A 3 9.37 18.10 -16.87
C LEU A 3 9.29 16.60 -17.19
N PRO A 4 10.21 15.76 -16.67
CA PRO A 4 10.10 14.32 -16.81
C PRO A 4 8.76 13.88 -16.21
N ILE A 5 7.97 13.12 -16.97
CA ILE A 5 6.78 12.47 -16.45
C ILE A 5 7.27 11.32 -15.58
N PHE A 6 7.31 11.53 -14.26
CA PHE A 6 7.50 10.46 -13.30
C PHE A 6 6.35 9.45 -13.49
N ARG A 7 6.67 8.26 -14.00
CA ARG A 7 5.69 7.19 -14.23
C ARG A 7 5.60 6.34 -12.97
N PHE A 8 4.67 6.71 -12.08
CA PHE A 8 4.11 5.78 -11.12
C PHE A 8 2.94 5.05 -11.79
N ASP A 9 2.92 3.74 -11.69
CA ASP A 9 1.93 2.91 -12.39
C ASP A 9 0.61 2.81 -11.64
N PHE A 10 0.65 2.93 -10.31
CA PHE A 10 -0.51 2.78 -9.43
C PHE A 10 -0.55 3.87 -8.34
N ILE A 11 -1.75 4.18 -7.88
CA ILE A 11 -2.00 4.88 -6.60
C ILE A 11 -2.71 3.89 -5.68
N GLU A 12 -2.22 3.78 -4.46
CA GLU A 12 -2.84 3.02 -3.38
C GLU A 12 -3.72 3.93 -2.53
N PHE A 13 -4.87 3.41 -2.08
CA PHE A 13 -5.71 4.06 -1.10
C PHE A 13 -6.69 3.07 -0.44
N ASP A 14 -7.06 3.37 0.81
CA ASP A 14 -8.06 2.63 1.57
C ASP A 14 -9.48 3.02 1.20
N VAL A 15 -10.33 2.02 0.99
CA VAL A 15 -11.77 2.19 0.77
C VAL A 15 -12.55 1.57 1.92
N GLN A 16 -13.40 2.39 2.52
CA GLN A 16 -14.44 2.00 3.49
C GLN A 16 -15.82 2.28 2.88
N VAL A 17 -16.88 1.65 3.40
CA VAL A 17 -18.26 1.90 2.97
C VAL A 17 -19.05 2.50 4.11
N THR A 18 -19.63 3.67 3.86
CA THR A 18 -20.53 4.38 4.78
C THR A 18 -21.84 3.62 5.01
N ARG A 19 -22.59 3.95 6.07
CA ARG A 19 -23.83 3.25 6.46
C ARG A 19 -24.89 3.26 5.38
N ASP A 20 -24.94 4.30 4.55
CA ASP A 20 -25.83 4.44 3.39
C ASP A 20 -25.24 3.82 2.10
N GLY A 21 -24.22 2.98 2.21
CA GLY A 21 -23.71 2.14 1.14
C GLY A 21 -22.77 2.85 0.16
N CYS A 22 -22.20 4.00 0.52
CA CYS A 22 -21.31 4.75 -0.36
C CYS A 22 -19.82 4.45 -0.06
N PRO A 23 -19.04 3.95 -1.04
CA PRO A 23 -17.59 3.78 -0.88
C PRO A 23 -16.84 5.10 -0.81
N VAL A 24 -16.10 5.32 0.27
CA VAL A 24 -15.31 6.51 0.57
C VAL A 24 -13.83 6.17 0.71
N ILE A 25 -12.96 7.13 0.37
CA ILE A 25 -11.52 6.97 0.51
C ILE A 25 -11.08 7.56 1.84
N PHE A 26 -10.67 6.70 2.78
CA PHE A 26 -10.21 7.11 4.11
C PHE A 26 -9.52 5.95 4.85
N HIS A 27 -8.34 6.21 5.42
CA HIS A 27 -7.50 5.19 6.05
C HIS A 27 -7.97 4.78 7.45
N ASP A 28 -8.26 5.74 8.34
CA ASP A 28 -8.52 5.41 9.75
C ASP A 28 -9.95 4.87 9.93
N ASN A 29 -10.15 3.89 10.83
CA ASN A 29 -11.49 3.36 11.12
C ASN A 29 -12.41 4.42 11.77
N PHE A 30 -11.81 5.39 12.45
CA PHE A 30 -12.51 6.42 13.21
C PHE A 30 -12.10 7.81 12.75
N MET A 31 -13.10 8.68 12.63
CA MET A 31 -12.93 10.11 12.47
C MET A 31 -13.25 10.80 13.79
N PHE A 32 -12.29 11.58 14.32
CA PHE A 32 -12.53 12.38 15.51
C PHE A 32 -13.11 13.73 15.11
N THR A 33 -14.24 14.09 15.72
CA THR A 33 -15.05 15.25 15.38
C THR A 33 -15.40 16.02 16.65
N GLN A 34 -15.96 17.22 16.53
CA GLN A 34 -16.43 18.00 17.68
C GLN A 34 -17.91 18.32 17.57
N GLU A 35 -18.67 17.98 18.60
CA GLU A 35 -20.08 18.35 18.74
C GLU A 35 -20.28 19.05 20.09
N GLN A 36 -20.85 20.26 20.07
CA GLN A 36 -21.11 21.05 21.29
C GLN A 36 -19.88 21.23 22.22
N GLY A 37 -18.68 21.26 21.64
CA GLY A 37 -17.42 21.42 22.39
C GLY A 37 -16.83 20.10 22.92
N VAL A 38 -17.49 18.96 22.71
CA VAL A 38 -17.00 17.63 23.09
C VAL A 38 -16.43 16.93 21.87
N ILE A 39 -15.26 16.32 22.03
CA ILE A 39 -14.64 15.48 20.99
C ILE A 39 -15.31 14.11 21.00
N ILE A 40 -15.80 13.69 19.85
CA ILE A 40 -16.48 12.41 19.64
C ILE A 40 -15.77 11.66 18.52
N ASP A 41 -15.45 10.40 18.76
CA ASP A 41 -15.01 9.46 17.73
C ASP A 41 -16.21 8.84 17.03
N LYS A 42 -16.21 8.91 15.69
CA LYS A 42 -17.24 8.29 14.86
C LYS A 42 -16.58 7.30 13.94
N ARG A 43 -17.12 6.08 13.90
CA ARG A 43 -16.69 5.07 12.95
C ARG A 43 -17.16 5.45 11.56
N VAL A 44 -16.27 5.42 10.58
CA VAL A 44 -16.59 5.82 9.20
C VAL A 44 -17.74 5.01 8.62
N THR A 45 -17.79 3.70 8.92
CA THR A 45 -18.85 2.79 8.45
C THR A 45 -20.21 3.03 9.10
N GLU A 46 -20.30 3.82 10.17
CA GLU A 46 -21.56 4.18 10.85
C GLU A 46 -22.09 5.55 10.39
N MET A 47 -21.26 6.34 9.72
CA MET A 47 -21.61 7.66 9.18
C MET A 47 -22.38 7.52 7.86
N VAL A 48 -23.20 8.52 7.53
CA VAL A 48 -23.77 8.68 6.18
C VAL A 48 -22.84 9.51 5.31
N LEU A 49 -22.87 9.33 3.98
CA LEU A 49 -21.96 10.02 3.06
C LEU A 49 -21.96 11.54 3.22
N LEU A 50 -23.15 12.16 3.34
CA LEU A 50 -23.28 13.62 3.49
C LEU A 50 -22.61 14.13 4.76
N GLU A 51 -22.66 13.34 5.83
CA GLU A 51 -21.99 13.67 7.08
C GLU A 51 -20.48 13.53 6.94
N PHE A 52 -19.99 12.41 6.39
CA PHE A 52 -18.57 12.19 6.13
C PHE A 52 -17.95 13.32 5.30
N LEU A 53 -18.61 13.71 4.21
CA LEU A 53 -18.14 14.79 3.35
C LEU A 53 -18.27 16.19 3.97
N SER A 54 -18.91 16.36 5.14
CA SER A 54 -19.02 17.68 5.81
C SER A 54 -17.78 18.05 6.64
N TYR A 55 -16.85 17.11 6.83
CA TYR A 55 -15.62 17.31 7.60
C TYR A 55 -14.42 17.65 6.71
N GLY A 56 -13.44 18.35 7.30
CA GLY A 56 -12.21 18.72 6.61
C GLY A 56 -12.43 19.79 5.52
N PRO A 57 -11.36 20.14 4.78
CA PRO A 57 -11.44 21.20 3.77
C PRO A 57 -12.58 20.97 2.76
N GLN A 58 -13.44 21.97 2.58
CA GLN A 58 -14.57 21.89 1.64
C GLN A 58 -14.31 22.72 0.38
N LYS A 59 -14.80 22.25 -0.78
CA LYS A 59 -14.65 22.93 -2.08
C LYS A 59 -15.11 24.39 -2.08
N ASN A 60 -16.17 24.69 -1.33
CA ASN A 60 -16.84 25.99 -1.34
C ASN A 60 -16.52 26.85 -0.10
N CYS A 61 -15.54 26.45 0.73
CA CYS A 61 -15.11 27.16 1.94
C CYS A 61 -16.20 27.52 2.97
N SER A 62 -17.43 27.01 2.82
CA SER A 62 -18.56 27.26 3.72
C SER A 62 -18.71 26.14 4.75
N ASN A 63 -18.75 26.49 6.05
CA ASN A 63 -19.03 25.62 7.19
C ASN A 63 -18.25 24.28 7.19
N VAL A 64 -16.94 24.38 7.42
CA VAL A 64 -16.06 23.22 7.64
C VAL A 64 -16.25 22.76 9.09
N LYS A 65 -16.71 21.51 9.29
CA LYS A 65 -16.57 20.89 10.61
C LYS A 65 -15.11 20.49 10.82
N PRO A 66 -14.48 20.86 11.94
CA PRO A 66 -13.10 20.49 12.20
C PRO A 66 -12.99 18.97 12.35
N MET A 67 -11.91 18.43 11.79
CA MET A 67 -11.51 17.04 11.96
C MET A 67 -10.34 17.01 12.93
N PHE A 68 -10.25 15.97 13.74
CA PHE A 68 -9.18 15.75 14.69
C PHE A 68 -8.49 14.42 14.40
N ARG A 69 -7.24 14.30 14.82
CA ARG A 69 -6.49 13.03 14.80
C ARG A 69 -5.98 12.69 16.19
N LYS A 70 -6.04 11.40 16.50
CA LYS A 70 -5.48 10.82 17.71
C LYS A 70 -4.12 10.20 17.40
N THR A 71 -3.07 10.65 18.07
CA THR A 71 -1.74 10.05 17.96
C THR A 71 -1.68 8.72 18.72
N LYS A 72 -0.65 7.91 18.44
CA LYS A 72 -0.46 6.59 19.09
C LYS A 72 -0.37 6.66 20.62
N ASP A 73 0.10 7.78 21.16
CA ASP A 73 0.18 8.06 22.60
C ASP A 73 -1.12 8.65 23.19
N GLY A 74 -2.19 8.75 22.39
CA GLY A 74 -3.53 9.12 22.82
C GLY A 74 -3.86 10.60 22.79
N ARG A 75 -2.91 11.47 22.43
CA ARG A 75 -3.17 12.92 22.29
C ARG A 75 -4.05 13.18 21.07
N ILE A 76 -4.96 14.16 21.18
CA ILE A 76 -5.86 14.55 20.11
C ILE A 76 -5.50 15.96 19.65
N PHE A 77 -5.32 16.13 18.34
CA PHE A 77 -5.02 17.42 17.73
C PHE A 77 -5.99 17.72 16.61
N GLU A 78 -6.34 18.99 16.46
CA GLU A 78 -7.07 19.45 15.27
C GLU A 78 -6.20 19.23 14.03
N TRP A 79 -6.76 18.59 13.02
CA TRP A 79 -6.08 18.33 11.76
C TRP A 79 -5.95 19.64 10.97
N LYS A 80 -4.82 20.31 11.15
CA LYS A 80 -4.44 21.51 10.39
C LYS A 80 -3.24 21.20 9.51
N VAL A 81 -3.43 21.40 8.21
CA VAL A 81 -2.45 21.13 7.18
C VAL A 81 -2.44 22.31 6.21
N ALA A 82 -1.25 22.69 5.75
CA ALA A 82 -1.06 23.90 4.94
C ALA A 82 -1.79 23.82 3.59
N LYS A 83 -1.86 22.63 3.01
CA LYS A 83 -2.60 22.33 1.79
C LYS A 83 -3.15 20.92 1.90
N ASP A 84 -4.46 20.81 1.75
CA ASP A 84 -5.16 19.54 1.80
C ASP A 84 -6.38 19.61 0.90
N ASN A 85 -6.84 18.44 0.46
CA ASN A 85 -7.99 18.32 -0.40
C ASN A 85 -9.22 17.88 0.40
N HIS A 86 -10.38 18.17 -0.14
CA HIS A 86 -11.63 17.61 0.36
C HIS A 86 -11.62 16.08 0.37
N LEU A 87 -12.30 15.50 1.37
CA LEU A 87 -12.65 14.09 1.41
C LEU A 87 -13.41 13.70 0.13
N CYS A 88 -13.25 12.45 -0.30
CA CYS A 88 -13.77 12.01 -1.59
C CYS A 88 -14.29 10.57 -1.58
N THR A 89 -15.15 10.28 -2.55
CA THR A 89 -15.66 8.93 -2.79
C THR A 89 -14.74 8.14 -3.71
N LEU A 90 -14.89 6.82 -3.75
CA LEU A 90 -14.24 5.99 -4.75
C LEU A 90 -14.60 6.43 -6.19
N LYS A 91 -15.86 6.83 -6.39
CA LYS A 91 -16.34 7.37 -7.67
C LYS A 91 -15.59 8.65 -8.06
N ASP A 92 -15.37 9.56 -7.11
CA ASP A 92 -14.59 10.77 -7.36
C ASP A 92 -13.19 10.45 -7.86
N ALA A 93 -12.51 9.46 -7.28
CA ALA A 93 -11.19 9.03 -7.72
C ALA A 93 -11.20 8.51 -9.16
N PHE A 94 -12.14 7.62 -9.50
CA PHE A 94 -12.27 7.12 -10.88
C PHE A 94 -12.50 8.21 -11.92
N VAL A 95 -13.30 9.21 -11.58
CA VAL A 95 -13.64 10.34 -12.48
C VAL A 95 -12.49 11.35 -12.60
N LYS A 96 -11.79 11.66 -11.50
CA LYS A 96 -10.83 12.77 -11.45
C LYS A 96 -9.39 12.36 -11.74
N VAL A 97 -8.98 11.15 -11.38
CA VAL A 97 -7.60 10.68 -11.62
C VAL A 97 -7.45 10.30 -13.09
N LYS A 98 -6.30 10.62 -13.70
CA LYS A 98 -5.99 10.21 -15.09
C LYS A 98 -6.16 8.70 -15.27
N HIS A 99 -6.75 8.30 -16.39
CA HIS A 99 -7.09 6.91 -16.68
C HIS A 99 -5.87 6.00 -16.83
N SER A 100 -4.72 6.56 -17.23
CA SER A 100 -3.45 5.84 -17.38
C SER A 100 -2.82 5.37 -16.06
N VAL A 101 -3.33 5.82 -14.91
CA VAL A 101 -2.81 5.46 -13.59
C VAL A 101 -3.71 4.36 -13.00
N GLY A 102 -3.13 3.21 -12.67
CA GLY A 102 -3.83 2.11 -12.03
C GLY A 102 -4.20 2.42 -10.58
N PHE A 103 -5.13 1.64 -10.02
CA PHE A 103 -5.51 1.73 -8.61
C PHE A 103 -5.19 0.45 -7.86
N ASN A 104 -4.53 0.58 -6.71
CA ASN A 104 -4.53 -0.47 -5.69
C ASN A 104 -5.56 -0.06 -4.62
N ILE A 105 -6.70 -0.76 -4.60
CA ILE A 105 -7.82 -0.47 -3.72
C ILE A 105 -7.69 -1.38 -2.49
N GLU A 106 -7.25 -0.84 -1.36
CA GLU A 106 -7.28 -1.55 -0.08
C GLU A 106 -8.73 -1.61 0.43
N LEU A 107 -9.25 -2.82 0.61
CA LEU A 107 -10.55 -3.10 1.21
C LEU A 107 -10.39 -3.05 2.74
N LYS A 108 -10.78 -1.93 3.33
CA LYS A 108 -10.51 -1.61 4.73
C LYS A 108 -11.65 -2.07 5.65
N PHE A 109 -11.28 -2.81 6.69
CA PHE A 109 -12.18 -3.32 7.72
C PHE A 109 -11.55 -3.10 9.11
N ASP A 110 -12.37 -2.91 10.15
CA ASP A 110 -11.85 -2.77 11.51
C ASP A 110 -11.49 -4.13 12.10
N ASP A 111 -10.21 -4.29 12.44
CA ASP A 111 -9.66 -5.47 13.10
C ASP A 111 -10.32 -5.83 14.43
N ASN A 112 -11.04 -4.89 15.05
CA ASN A 112 -11.77 -5.11 16.30
C ASN A 112 -13.22 -5.60 16.10
N ILE A 113 -13.69 -5.69 14.86
CA ILE A 113 -15.03 -6.18 14.52
C ILE A 113 -14.94 -7.58 13.91
N VAL A 114 -15.84 -8.46 14.34
CA VAL A 114 -16.04 -9.77 13.73
C VAL A 114 -17.13 -9.64 12.68
N TYR A 115 -16.72 -9.57 11.41
CA TYR A 115 -17.64 -9.43 10.29
C TYR A 115 -18.24 -10.78 9.87
N GLY A 116 -19.54 -10.80 9.60
CA GLY A 116 -20.22 -11.94 8.99
C GLY A 116 -20.02 -11.99 7.45
N ASP A 117 -20.19 -13.16 6.85
CA ASP A 117 -20.04 -13.34 5.39
C ASP A 117 -20.97 -12.42 4.59
N GLU A 118 -22.24 -12.26 5.02
CA GLU A 118 -23.20 -11.38 4.35
C GLU A 118 -22.82 -9.90 4.44
N GLU A 119 -22.33 -9.44 5.60
CA GLU A 119 -21.90 -8.06 5.80
C GLU A 119 -20.69 -7.71 4.93
N LEU A 120 -19.71 -8.64 4.85
CA LEU A 120 -18.58 -8.52 3.94
C LEU A 120 -19.06 -8.45 2.50
N ARG A 121 -19.93 -9.38 2.06
CA ARG A 121 -20.47 -9.38 0.69
C ARG A 121 -21.20 -8.08 0.35
N GLN A 122 -22.04 -7.57 1.24
CA GLN A 122 -22.76 -6.32 1.02
C GLN A 122 -21.79 -5.15 0.84
N THR A 123 -20.77 -5.05 1.69
CA THR A 123 -19.71 -4.04 1.60
C THR A 123 -18.97 -4.14 0.27
N LEU A 124 -18.52 -5.34 -0.10
CA LEU A 124 -17.77 -5.58 -1.33
C LEU A 124 -18.63 -5.36 -2.59
N ASN A 125 -19.93 -5.67 -2.54
CA ASN A 125 -20.87 -5.39 -3.63
C ASN A 125 -21.00 -3.87 -3.89
N ASN A 126 -21.06 -3.05 -2.84
CA ASN A 126 -21.11 -1.60 -2.99
C ASN A 126 -19.84 -1.05 -3.67
N ILE A 127 -18.67 -1.59 -3.33
CA ILE A 127 -17.40 -1.24 -3.97
C ILE A 127 -17.38 -1.69 -5.43
N LEU A 128 -17.73 -2.95 -5.70
CA LEU A 128 -17.73 -3.51 -7.06
C LEU A 128 -18.69 -2.77 -7.98
N LYS A 129 -19.87 -2.36 -7.50
CA LYS A 129 -20.80 -1.56 -8.29
C LYS A 129 -20.14 -0.27 -8.82
N VAL A 130 -19.42 0.45 -7.96
CA VAL A 130 -18.69 1.66 -8.38
C VAL A 130 -17.57 1.33 -9.37
N VAL A 131 -16.85 0.23 -9.15
CA VAL A 131 -15.78 -0.24 -10.04
C VAL A 131 -16.33 -0.61 -11.41
N ASP A 132 -17.40 -1.41 -11.50
CA ASP A 132 -18.02 -1.84 -12.75
C ASP A 132 -18.56 -0.66 -13.56
N GLU A 133 -19.14 0.33 -12.89
CA GLU A 133 -19.68 1.54 -13.52
C GLU A 133 -18.58 2.51 -14.03
N HIS A 134 -17.39 2.52 -13.44
CA HIS A 134 -16.43 3.62 -13.63
C HIS A 134 -14.99 3.23 -13.99
N ALA A 135 -14.56 1.98 -13.77
CA ALA A 135 -13.18 1.54 -14.03
C ALA A 135 -12.82 1.57 -15.52
N LYS A 136 -13.76 1.18 -16.40
CA LYS A 136 -13.52 1.00 -17.84
C LYS A 136 -12.32 0.05 -18.04
N SER A 137 -11.25 0.51 -18.69
CA SER A 137 -10.00 -0.24 -18.88
C SER A 137 -8.90 0.11 -17.87
N ARG A 138 -9.22 0.78 -16.75
CA ARG A 138 -8.22 1.16 -15.75
C ARG A 138 -7.66 -0.12 -15.09
N PRO A 139 -6.33 -0.28 -14.99
CA PRO A 139 -5.75 -1.36 -14.19
C PRO A 139 -6.15 -1.23 -12.72
N ILE A 140 -6.64 -2.32 -12.12
CA ILE A 140 -7.02 -2.34 -10.70
C ILE A 140 -6.41 -3.57 -10.04
N ILE A 141 -5.90 -3.37 -8.82
CA ILE A 141 -5.56 -4.41 -7.86
C ILE A 141 -6.48 -4.20 -6.66
N PHE A 142 -7.09 -5.27 -6.15
CA PHE A 142 -7.69 -5.23 -4.82
C PHE A 142 -6.71 -5.79 -3.81
N SER A 143 -6.67 -5.21 -2.61
CA SER A 143 -5.88 -5.72 -1.50
C SER A 143 -6.68 -5.69 -0.20
N SER A 144 -6.39 -6.55 0.77
CA SER A 144 -7.01 -6.47 2.10
C SER A 144 -6.19 -7.19 3.16
N PHE A 145 -6.16 -6.64 4.38
CA PHE A 145 -5.63 -7.34 5.57
C PHE A 145 -6.60 -8.40 6.09
N GLN A 146 -7.87 -8.38 5.67
CA GLN A 146 -8.89 -9.30 6.15
C GLN A 146 -8.97 -10.54 5.24
N PRO A 147 -8.59 -11.74 5.73
CA PRO A 147 -8.48 -12.93 4.88
C PRO A 147 -9.81 -13.29 4.18
N ASP A 148 -10.92 -13.17 4.90
CA ASP A 148 -12.24 -13.51 4.37
C ASP A 148 -12.72 -12.50 3.33
N ALA A 149 -12.43 -11.21 3.51
CA ALA A 149 -12.77 -10.19 2.52
C ALA A 149 -11.98 -10.39 1.21
N ALA A 150 -10.67 -10.68 1.30
CA ALA A 150 -9.85 -10.97 0.12
C ALA A 150 -10.36 -12.20 -0.65
N ARG A 151 -10.67 -13.29 0.07
CA ARG A 151 -11.23 -14.51 -0.52
C ARG A 151 -12.61 -14.26 -1.16
N ILE A 152 -13.50 -13.55 -0.48
CA ILE A 152 -14.84 -13.24 -1.00
C ILE A 152 -14.72 -12.35 -2.24
N MET A 153 -13.89 -11.30 -2.22
CA MET A 153 -13.64 -10.44 -3.39
C MET A 153 -13.15 -11.26 -4.59
N ARG A 154 -12.20 -12.18 -4.38
CA ARG A 154 -11.72 -13.08 -5.45
C ARG A 154 -12.80 -14.01 -6.02
N ASN A 155 -13.80 -14.36 -5.23
CA ASN A 155 -14.92 -15.18 -5.69
C ASN A 155 -16.00 -14.36 -6.40
N MET A 156 -16.20 -13.10 -5.99
CA MET A 156 -17.21 -12.20 -6.58
C MET A 156 -16.80 -11.69 -7.97
N GLN A 157 -15.49 -11.52 -8.22
CA GLN A 157 -14.99 -11.05 -9.50
C GLN A 157 -13.73 -11.83 -9.93
N ARG A 158 -13.50 -11.94 -11.24
CA ARG A 158 -12.30 -12.58 -11.80
C ARG A 158 -11.43 -11.69 -12.68
N SER A 159 -11.88 -10.47 -12.96
CA SER A 159 -11.27 -9.52 -13.88
C SER A 159 -9.99 -8.87 -13.33
N TYR A 160 -9.94 -8.66 -12.02
CA TYR A 160 -8.86 -7.96 -11.34
C TYR A 160 -8.15 -8.89 -10.37
N PRO A 161 -6.82 -8.80 -10.25
CA PRO A 161 -6.09 -9.54 -9.25
C PRO A 161 -6.47 -9.06 -7.84
N VAL A 162 -6.49 -10.00 -6.91
CA VAL A 162 -6.69 -9.75 -5.48
C VAL A 162 -5.43 -10.18 -4.75
N PHE A 163 -4.92 -9.30 -3.91
CA PHE A 163 -3.75 -9.51 -3.08
C PHE A 163 -4.13 -9.56 -1.60
N PHE A 164 -3.37 -10.31 -0.82
CA PHE A 164 -3.52 -10.32 0.63
C PHE A 164 -2.46 -9.41 1.27
N LEU A 165 -2.89 -8.47 2.12
CA LEU A 165 -2.01 -7.59 2.89
C LEU A 165 -1.59 -8.27 4.19
N THR A 166 -0.31 -8.18 4.54
CA THR A 166 0.22 -8.79 5.76
C THR A 166 1.35 -7.97 6.38
N ASN A 167 1.38 -7.90 7.71
CA ASN A 167 2.56 -7.42 8.43
C ASN A 167 3.64 -8.50 8.59
N GLY A 168 3.38 -9.72 8.12
CA GLY A 168 4.34 -10.82 8.07
C GLY A 168 4.98 -11.15 9.43
N GLY A 169 4.24 -10.97 10.52
CA GLY A 169 4.71 -11.18 11.89
C GLY A 169 5.40 -9.98 12.55
N CYS A 170 5.48 -8.83 11.87
CA CYS A 170 5.91 -7.56 12.49
C CYS A 170 4.87 -7.00 13.46
N GLU A 171 3.62 -7.41 13.30
CA GLU A 171 2.51 -7.17 14.21
C GLU A 171 1.75 -8.49 14.40
N ILE A 172 1.27 -8.72 15.62
CA ILE A 172 0.55 -9.95 16.00
C ILE A 172 -0.92 -9.64 16.21
N TYR A 173 -1.77 -10.28 15.42
CA TYR A 173 -3.22 -10.18 15.45
C TYR A 173 -3.85 -11.37 16.17
N LYS A 174 -5.10 -11.18 16.62
CA LYS A 174 -5.93 -12.26 17.15
C LYS A 174 -6.21 -13.34 16.11
N ASP A 175 -6.41 -12.94 14.85
CA ASP A 175 -6.51 -13.86 13.74
C ASP A 175 -5.12 -14.34 13.33
N VAL A 176 -4.80 -15.58 13.70
CA VAL A 176 -3.49 -16.20 13.47
C VAL A 176 -3.10 -16.28 11.99
N ARG A 177 -4.09 -16.28 11.08
CA ARG A 177 -3.86 -16.34 9.63
C ARG A 177 -3.11 -15.09 9.11
N ARG A 178 -3.04 -14.02 9.90
CA ARG A 178 -2.38 -12.75 9.54
C ARG A 178 -0.94 -12.62 10.04
N ASN A 179 -0.45 -13.59 10.82
CA ASN A 179 0.72 -13.39 11.68
C ASN A 179 2.05 -13.84 11.06
N SER A 180 2.08 -14.25 9.79
CA SER A 180 3.33 -14.61 9.11
C SER A 180 3.21 -14.52 7.59
N LEU A 181 4.36 -14.51 6.91
CA LEU A 181 4.42 -14.67 5.45
C LEU A 181 3.93 -16.06 5.01
N ASP A 182 4.16 -17.11 5.79
CA ASP A 182 3.72 -18.46 5.45
C ASP A 182 2.19 -18.60 5.51
N GLU A 183 1.54 -17.99 6.49
CA GLU A 183 0.08 -17.94 6.54
C GLU A 183 -0.49 -17.08 5.40
N ALA A 184 0.19 -15.99 5.03
CA ALA A 184 -0.19 -15.19 3.86
C ALA A 184 -0.12 -16.00 2.55
N ILE A 185 0.95 -16.80 2.36
CA ILE A 185 1.08 -17.73 1.23
C ILE A 185 -0.08 -18.73 1.23
N LYS A 186 -0.41 -19.30 2.40
CA LYS A 186 -1.50 -20.26 2.54
C LYS A 186 -2.85 -19.65 2.17
N ILE A 187 -3.16 -18.46 2.67
CA ILE A 187 -4.38 -17.71 2.29
C ILE A 187 -4.44 -17.51 0.79
N CYS A 188 -3.33 -17.10 0.16
CA CYS A 188 -3.31 -16.85 -1.27
C CYS A 188 -3.59 -18.14 -2.07
N LYS A 189 -2.94 -19.25 -1.70
CA LYS A 189 -3.16 -20.54 -2.35
C LYS A 189 -4.59 -21.06 -2.19
N GLU A 190 -5.10 -21.07 -0.96
CA GLU A 190 -6.43 -21.60 -0.65
C GLU A 190 -7.55 -20.71 -1.21
N GLY A 191 -7.34 -19.39 -1.21
CA GLY A 191 -8.29 -18.40 -1.72
C GLY A 191 -8.19 -18.13 -3.24
N GLY A 192 -7.18 -18.69 -3.92
CA GLY A 192 -6.91 -18.40 -5.33
C GLY A 192 -6.55 -16.94 -5.59
N LEU A 193 -5.90 -16.28 -4.63
CA LEU A 193 -5.42 -14.90 -4.73
C LEU A 193 -4.15 -14.84 -5.59
N GLN A 194 -3.89 -13.68 -6.19
CA GLN A 194 -2.80 -13.52 -7.16
C GLN A 194 -1.48 -13.11 -6.53
N GLY A 195 -1.50 -12.58 -5.30
CA GLY A 195 -0.25 -12.18 -4.66
C GLY A 195 -0.41 -11.66 -3.24
N ILE A 196 0.72 -11.22 -2.70
CA ILE A 196 0.87 -10.74 -1.32
C ILE A 196 1.39 -9.30 -1.37
N VAL A 197 0.90 -8.45 -0.49
CA VAL A 197 1.48 -7.14 -0.19
C VAL A 197 1.98 -7.19 1.26
N SER A 198 3.30 -7.21 1.47
CA SER A 198 3.88 -7.42 2.80
C SER A 198 4.58 -6.19 3.34
N GLU A 199 4.57 -6.02 4.66
CA GLU A 199 5.46 -5.05 5.31
C GLU A 199 6.92 -5.44 5.01
N VAL A 200 7.72 -4.46 4.60
CA VAL A 200 9.08 -4.62 4.08
C VAL A 200 10.02 -5.29 5.08
N LYS A 201 9.91 -5.03 6.39
CA LYS A 201 10.74 -5.69 7.40
C LYS A 201 10.48 -7.19 7.44
N ALA A 202 9.26 -7.65 7.19
CA ALA A 202 8.98 -9.08 7.12
C ALA A 202 9.69 -9.74 5.92
N ILE A 203 9.68 -9.07 4.77
CA ILE A 203 10.43 -9.50 3.57
C ILE A 203 11.93 -9.59 3.88
N LEU A 204 12.50 -8.53 4.46
CA LEU A 204 13.93 -8.47 4.78
C LEU A 204 14.36 -9.53 5.82
N ARG A 205 13.48 -9.87 6.76
CA ARG A 205 13.70 -10.93 7.76
C ARG A 205 13.61 -12.34 7.17
N SER A 206 12.89 -12.51 6.06
CA SER A 206 12.60 -13.82 5.48
C SER A 206 12.83 -13.87 3.96
N PRO A 207 14.07 -13.69 3.45
CA PRO A 207 14.35 -13.75 2.01
C PRO A 207 13.88 -15.06 1.35
N ASN A 208 14.01 -16.19 2.05
CA ASN A 208 13.56 -17.49 1.56
C ASN A 208 12.04 -17.58 1.33
N ALA A 209 11.24 -16.72 1.99
CA ALA A 209 9.81 -16.67 1.74
C ALA A 209 9.51 -16.12 0.35
N ILE A 210 10.33 -15.19 -0.16
CA ILE A 210 10.15 -14.60 -1.50
C ILE A 210 10.34 -15.66 -2.59
N ILE A 211 11.34 -16.53 -2.43
CA ILE A 211 11.56 -17.68 -3.31
C ILE A 211 10.31 -18.57 -3.33
N ARG A 212 9.77 -18.93 -2.16
CA ARG A 212 8.55 -19.74 -2.08
C ARG A 212 7.34 -19.09 -2.74
N VAL A 213 7.18 -17.78 -2.59
CA VAL A 213 6.10 -17.02 -3.23
C VAL A 213 6.20 -17.12 -4.76
N LYS A 214 7.41 -16.97 -5.30
CA LYS A 214 7.68 -17.11 -6.74
C LYS A 214 7.49 -18.52 -7.26
N ASP A 215 7.97 -19.54 -6.54
CA ASP A 215 7.78 -20.94 -6.91
C ASP A 215 6.29 -21.34 -7.00
N LEU A 216 5.43 -20.59 -6.30
CA LEU A 216 3.99 -20.76 -6.31
C LEU A 216 3.27 -19.89 -7.35
N ASN A 217 4.00 -19.19 -8.22
CA ASN A 217 3.47 -18.23 -9.20
C ASN A 217 2.60 -17.13 -8.55
N LEU A 218 2.94 -16.73 -7.34
CA LEU A 218 2.33 -15.59 -6.66
C LEU A 218 3.19 -14.34 -6.88
N SER A 219 2.53 -13.21 -7.07
CA SER A 219 3.17 -11.89 -7.07
C SER A 219 3.45 -11.42 -5.65
N ILE A 220 4.48 -10.59 -5.48
CA ILE A 220 4.77 -9.96 -4.19
C ILE A 220 5.12 -8.49 -4.35
N LEU A 221 4.38 -7.66 -3.60
CA LEU A 221 4.61 -6.24 -3.43
C LEU A 221 4.96 -5.97 -1.96
N SER A 222 5.46 -4.78 -1.68
CA SER A 222 5.73 -4.35 -0.31
C SER A 222 5.17 -2.98 0.03
N TYR A 223 5.02 -2.74 1.33
CA TYR A 223 4.78 -1.42 1.91
C TYR A 223 5.64 -1.26 3.17
N GLY A 224 5.63 -0.04 3.73
CA GLY A 224 6.26 0.25 5.02
C GLY A 224 7.36 1.30 4.91
N GLN A 225 7.80 1.80 6.05
CA GLN A 225 8.66 2.99 6.09
C GLN A 225 10.01 2.82 5.38
N LEU A 226 10.55 1.60 5.34
CA LEU A 226 11.81 1.34 4.65
C LEU A 226 11.66 1.37 3.12
N ASN A 227 10.45 1.39 2.56
CA ASN A 227 10.26 1.63 1.13
C ASN A 227 10.59 3.07 0.71
N ASN A 228 10.74 3.99 1.67
CA ASN A 228 11.23 5.34 1.42
C ASN A 228 12.78 5.41 1.45
N VAL A 229 13.48 4.26 1.50
CA VAL A 229 14.94 4.16 1.46
C VAL A 229 15.35 3.47 0.16
N VAL A 230 16.04 4.19 -0.72
CA VAL A 230 16.37 3.74 -2.09
C VAL A 230 17.14 2.41 -2.09
N GLU A 231 18.07 2.24 -1.17
CA GLU A 231 18.88 1.03 -1.02
C GLU A 231 18.01 -0.18 -0.67
N VAL A 232 16.98 0.02 0.16
CA VAL A 232 16.04 -1.04 0.53
C VAL A 232 15.10 -1.36 -0.64
N VAL A 233 14.69 -0.37 -1.43
CA VAL A 233 13.91 -0.61 -2.64
C VAL A 233 14.70 -1.41 -3.68
N TYR A 234 15.97 -1.06 -3.91
CA TYR A 234 16.84 -1.78 -4.83
C TYR A 234 17.09 -3.23 -4.36
N LEU A 235 17.31 -3.41 -3.06
CA LEU A 235 17.43 -4.74 -2.45
C LEU A 235 16.17 -5.59 -2.71
N GLN A 236 14.99 -5.02 -2.50
CA GLN A 236 13.73 -5.72 -2.74
C GLN A 236 13.58 -6.14 -4.20
N TYR A 237 13.98 -5.28 -5.14
CA TYR A 237 14.04 -5.63 -6.57
C TYR A 237 14.94 -6.85 -6.83
N LEU A 238 16.15 -6.88 -6.25
CA LEU A 238 17.07 -8.02 -6.37
C LEU A 238 16.50 -9.31 -5.75
N MET A 239 15.71 -9.19 -4.68
CA MET A 239 15.02 -10.32 -4.05
C MET A 239 13.84 -10.83 -4.88
N GLY A 240 13.42 -10.10 -5.92
CA GLY A 240 12.29 -10.45 -6.78
C GLY A 240 10.95 -9.83 -6.37
N VAL A 241 10.94 -8.81 -5.50
CA VAL A 241 9.74 -8.02 -5.22
C VAL A 241 9.35 -7.23 -6.47
N GLU A 242 8.09 -7.34 -6.89
CA GLU A 242 7.59 -6.82 -8.17
C GLU A 242 7.16 -5.36 -8.11
N GLY A 243 6.93 -4.83 -6.92
CA GLY A 243 6.57 -3.43 -6.73
C GLY A 243 6.60 -3.02 -5.27
N VAL A 244 6.78 -1.71 -5.05
CA VAL A 244 6.91 -1.10 -3.73
C VAL A 244 5.90 0.04 -3.60
N ILE A 245 5.16 0.07 -2.50
CA ILE A 245 4.29 1.19 -2.11
C ILE A 245 5.15 2.15 -1.30
N VAL A 246 5.21 3.42 -1.72
CA VAL A 246 6.09 4.46 -1.18
C VAL A 246 5.30 5.72 -0.84
N ASP A 247 5.73 6.44 0.19
CA ASP A 247 5.18 7.75 0.54
C ASP A 247 5.89 8.85 -0.28
N MET A 248 7.22 8.73 -0.41
CA MET A 248 8.09 9.67 -1.13
C MET A 248 8.16 9.34 -2.62
N VAL A 249 7.02 9.40 -3.31
CA VAL A 249 6.86 8.94 -4.71
C VAL A 249 7.88 9.61 -5.63
N LYS A 250 8.07 10.93 -5.51
CA LYS A 250 8.95 11.68 -6.41
C LYS A 250 10.42 11.30 -6.18
N GLU A 251 10.87 11.35 -4.94
CA GLU A 251 12.25 11.07 -4.56
C GLU A 251 12.66 9.65 -4.94
N ILE A 252 11.82 8.66 -4.63
CA ILE A 252 12.11 7.25 -4.96
C ILE A 252 12.07 7.03 -6.48
N SER A 253 11.08 7.57 -7.19
CA SER A 253 11.00 7.40 -8.65
C SER A 253 12.20 8.02 -9.37
N GLU A 254 12.65 9.20 -8.93
CA GLU A 254 13.86 9.86 -9.44
C GLU A 254 15.11 9.02 -9.16
N ALA A 255 15.25 8.50 -7.94
CA ALA A 255 16.39 7.70 -7.57
C ALA A 255 16.49 6.41 -8.41
N ILE A 256 15.37 5.67 -8.57
CA ILE A 256 15.32 4.44 -9.37
C ILE A 256 15.63 4.71 -10.85
N ALA A 257 15.09 5.79 -11.42
CA ALA A 257 15.33 6.13 -12.82
C ALA A 257 16.81 6.43 -13.15
N ASN A 258 17.60 6.77 -12.13
CA ASN A 258 19.04 7.05 -12.26
C ASN A 258 19.93 5.84 -11.92
N ILE A 259 19.35 4.67 -11.67
CA ILE A 259 20.11 3.43 -11.48
C ILE A 259 20.51 2.88 -12.86
N GLU A 260 21.79 2.95 -13.20
CA GLU A 260 22.36 2.32 -14.40
C GLU A 260 22.92 0.93 -14.05
N VAL A 261 22.45 -0.12 -14.72
CA VAL A 261 22.97 -1.49 -14.61
C VAL A 261 23.77 -1.81 -15.86
N GLY A 262 25.09 -1.98 -15.74
CA GLY A 262 25.99 -2.32 -16.86
C GLY A 262 26.36 -3.81 -16.89
N ASN A 263 26.32 -4.43 -18.07
CA ASN A 263 26.92 -5.75 -18.33
C ASN A 263 28.35 -5.57 -18.84
N GLU A 264 29.33 -6.24 -18.23
CA GLU A 264 30.70 -6.29 -18.76
C GLU A 264 30.82 -7.51 -19.69
N GLU A 265 30.82 -7.28 -21.01
CA GLU A 265 31.40 -8.22 -21.97
C GLU A 265 32.92 -8.00 -22.02
N GLU A 266 33.63 -9.09 -21.71
CA GLU A 266 34.97 -9.50 -22.18
C GLU A 266 36.03 -8.40 -22.44
N ASP A 267 36.93 -8.16 -21.47
CA ASP A 267 38.36 -8.44 -21.70
C ASP A 267 39.23 -8.43 -20.40
N LYS A 268 40.06 -9.46 -20.33
CA LYS A 268 41.30 -9.82 -19.60
C LYS A 268 41.75 -9.17 -18.27
N GLU A 269 42.14 -10.10 -17.38
CA GLU A 269 43.24 -10.08 -16.39
C GLU A 269 43.35 -8.91 -15.40
N GLU A 270 42.72 -9.08 -14.23
CA GLU A 270 43.38 -9.10 -12.91
C GLU A 270 42.31 -9.23 -11.80
N ASP A 271 42.70 -9.94 -10.74
CA ASP A 271 41.92 -10.41 -9.61
C ASP A 271 41.28 -9.25 -8.80
N GLU A 272 40.04 -9.41 -8.33
CA GLU A 272 39.18 -8.43 -7.62
C GLU A 272 38.38 -7.40 -8.45
N ARG A 273 37.52 -7.88 -9.36
CA ARG A 273 36.52 -7.04 -10.06
C ARG A 273 35.30 -6.73 -9.15
N LYS A 274 35.41 -5.64 -8.38
CA LYS A 274 34.37 -5.08 -7.50
C LYS A 274 33.60 -3.96 -8.18
N CYS A 275 32.38 -3.77 -7.71
CA CYS A 275 31.43 -2.87 -8.32
C CYS A 275 30.72 -2.18 -7.09
N LEU A 276 30.71 -0.82 -6.96
CA LEU A 276 30.40 -0.01 -5.73
C LEU A 276 29.24 1.07 -5.77
N ILE A 277 28.29 1.19 -4.82
CA ILE A 277 27.19 2.24 -4.74
C ILE A 277 27.53 3.52 -3.92
N MET A 278 27.06 4.72 -4.33
CA MET A 278 27.31 6.08 -3.74
C MET A 278 26.16 7.11 -3.96
N PHE A 279 25.77 7.95 -2.97
CA PHE A 279 24.79 9.08 -3.15
C PHE A 279 24.94 10.32 -2.20
N GLY A 280 24.75 11.55 -2.73
CA GLY A 280 24.80 12.89 -2.06
C GLY A 280 25.55 13.97 -2.90
N GLU A 281 25.44 15.29 -2.62
CA GLU A 281 25.84 16.47 -3.48
C GLU A 281 27.23 16.49 -4.17
N GLU A 282 28.13 15.55 -3.89
CA GLU A 282 29.31 15.31 -4.72
C GLU A 282 29.03 14.24 -5.78
N ARG A 283 28.90 14.65 -7.04
CA ARG A 283 28.73 13.78 -8.22
C ARG A 283 29.83 12.72 -8.32
N LYS A 284 29.61 11.48 -7.87
CA LYS A 284 30.45 10.31 -8.21
C LYS A 284 29.63 9.03 -8.44
N LYS A 285 30.06 8.24 -9.44
CA LYS A 285 29.42 7.07 -10.09
C LYS A 285 29.37 5.80 -9.21
N VAL A 286 28.50 4.84 -9.62
CA VAL A 286 28.08 3.62 -8.87
C VAL A 286 28.25 2.29 -9.67
N LYS A 287 28.41 1.13 -9.02
CA LYS A 287 28.64 -0.25 -9.52
C LYS A 287 28.21 -1.35 -8.44
N ILE A 288 28.02 -2.68 -8.70
CA ILE A 288 27.65 -3.80 -7.72
C ILE A 288 28.02 -5.27 -8.16
N SER A 289 28.33 -6.24 -7.25
CA SER A 289 28.75 -7.66 -7.57
C SER A 289 28.04 -8.81 -6.79
N LYS A 290 28.13 -10.06 -7.28
CA LYS A 290 27.36 -11.26 -6.84
C LYS A 290 27.51 -11.72 -5.37
N ASP A 291 28.47 -11.19 -4.60
CA ASP A 291 28.66 -11.50 -3.17
C ASP A 291 27.69 -10.73 -2.23
N GLU A 292 26.76 -9.99 -2.79
CA GLU A 292 25.89 -9.06 -2.06
C GLU A 292 24.90 -9.72 -1.11
N ILE A 293 24.46 -10.96 -1.30
CA ILE A 293 23.60 -11.65 -0.33
C ILE A 293 24.29 -11.74 1.05
N ALA A 294 25.61 -11.93 1.09
CA ALA A 294 26.40 -11.95 2.32
C ALA A 294 26.60 -10.54 2.93
N PHE A 295 26.80 -9.52 2.09
CA PHE A 295 26.86 -8.12 2.53
C PHE A 295 25.52 -7.65 3.13
N LEU A 296 24.41 -8.06 2.52
CA LEU A 296 23.05 -7.71 2.90
C LEU A 296 22.63 -8.37 4.21
N THR A 297 23.04 -9.61 4.45
CA THR A 297 22.84 -10.30 5.75
C THR A 297 23.52 -9.56 6.91
N LYS A 298 24.58 -8.77 6.64
CA LYS A 298 25.27 -7.93 7.63
C LYS A 298 24.61 -6.56 7.83
N PHE A 299 23.81 -6.09 6.88
CA PHE A 299 23.15 -4.78 6.89
C PHE A 299 21.71 -4.84 7.43
N VAL A 300 20.98 -5.92 7.13
CA VAL A 300 19.61 -6.15 7.58
C VAL A 300 19.45 -6.04 9.12
N PRO A 301 20.35 -6.57 9.97
CA PRO A 301 20.26 -6.40 11.42
C PRO A 301 20.37 -4.95 11.91
N LYS A 302 20.92 -4.03 11.10
CA LYS A 302 21.02 -2.61 11.43
C LYS A 302 19.79 -1.80 11.00
N LEU A 303 18.94 -2.37 10.16
CA LEU A 303 17.74 -1.73 9.60
C LEU A 303 16.44 -2.23 10.28
N LEU A 304 16.50 -3.35 11.00
CA LEU A 304 15.39 -4.01 11.69
C LEU A 304 15.27 -3.59 13.16
#